data_AF-A0A842FHI9-F1
#
_entry.id   AF-A0A842FHI9-F1
#
_cell.length_a   1.000
_cell.length_b   1.000
_cell.length_c   1.000
_cell.angle_alpha   90.00
_cell.angle_beta   90.00
_cell.angle_gamma   90.00
#
_symmetry.space_group_name_H-M   'P 1'
#
loop_
_entity.id
_entity.type
_entity.pdbx_description
1 polymer ?
#
loop_
_entity_poly.entity_id
_entity_poly.type
_entity_poly.pdbx_seq_one_letter_code
_entity_poly.pdbx_strand_id
1 'polypeptide(L)' 'MQTYDEKLESMAAFVIKTQGLNEDVAKKVAAEQLKGLPAWQNQ' A
#
# COMPACT_ATOMS: atom_id res chain seq x y z
N MET A 1 -8.10 1.85 14.72
CA MET A 1 -7.38 1.11 13.67
C MET A 1 -7.68 1.81 12.36
N GLN A 2 -6.68 2.02 11.50
CA GLN A 2 -6.93 2.48 10.12
C GLN A 2 -7.71 1.41 9.36
N THR A 3 -8.52 1.83 8.39
CA THR A 3 -9.13 0.95 7.40
C THR A 3 -8.06 0.45 6.40
N TYR A 4 -8.38 -0.60 5.65
CA TYR A 4 -7.49 -1.10 4.59
C TYR A 4 -7.19 -0.02 3.55
N ASP A 5 -8.21 0.71 3.10
CA ASP A 5 -8.07 1.78 2.10
C ASP A 5 -7.17 2.92 2.59
N GLU A 6 -7.38 3.39 3.83
CA GLU A 6 -6.51 4.40 4.45
C GLU A 6 -5.06 3.91 4.54
N LYS A 7 -4.86 2.63 4.82
CA LYS A 7 -3.52 2.05 4.91
C LYS A 7 -2.87 1.88 3.54
N LEU A 8 -3.63 1.48 2.53
CA LEU A 8 -3.20 1.35 1.14
C LEU A 8 -2.73 2.70 0.59
N GLU A 9 -3.52 3.75 0.77
CA GLU A 9 -3.19 5.10 0.31
C GLU A 9 -1.95 5.65 1.04
N SER A 10 -1.86 5.45 2.36
CA SER A 10 -0.67 5.80 3.15
C SER A 10 0.59 5.09 2.64
N MET A 11 0.49 3.80 2.33
CA MET A 11 1.63 3.00 1.86
C MET A 11 2.02 3.38 0.43
N ALA A 12 1.05 3.60 -0.46
CA ALA A 12 1.30 4.08 -1.81
C ALA A 12 2.02 5.43 -1.80
N ALA A 13 1.58 6.39 -0.97
CA ALA A 13 2.25 7.67 -0.80
C ALA A 13 3.71 7.52 -0.32
N PHE A 14 3.98 6.57 0.59
CA PHE A 14 5.32 6.25 1.04
C PHE A 14 6.19 5.67 -0.10
N VAL A 15 5.64 4.76 -0.90
CA VAL A 15 6.31 4.17 -2.06
C VAL A 15 6.64 5.24 -3.11
N ILE A 16 5.70 6.14 -3.43
CA ILE A 16 5.95 7.27 -4.36
C ILE A 16 7.10 8.13 -3.85
N LYS A 17 7.08 8.52 -2.58
CA LYS A 17 8.10 9.38 -1.98
C LYS A 17 9.50 8.76 -1.98
N THR A 18 9.59 7.44 -1.80
CA THR A 18 10.87 6.74 -1.63
C THR A 18 11.42 6.14 -2.91
N GLN A 19 10.56 5.71 -3.83
CA GLN A 19 10.93 4.99 -5.05
C GLN A 19 10.62 5.77 -6.33
N GLY A 20 9.91 6.91 -6.24
CA GLY A 20 9.58 7.75 -7.39
C GLY A 20 8.63 7.08 -8.40
N LEU A 21 7.88 6.07 -7.97
CA LEU A 21 6.93 5.37 -8.82
C LEU A 21 5.70 6.24 -9.09
N ASN A 22 5.04 6.00 -10.22
CA ASN A 22 3.73 6.59 -10.47
C ASN A 22 2.68 6.00 -9.50
N GLU A 23 1.56 6.71 -9.33
CA GLU A 23 0.55 6.34 -8.34
C GLU A 23 -0.03 4.93 -8.57
N ASP A 24 -0.37 4.58 -9.81
CA ASP A 24 -0.96 3.27 -10.14
C ASP A 24 -0.02 2.10 -9.82
N VAL A 25 1.28 2.26 -10.10
CA VAL A 25 2.29 1.25 -9.78
C VAL A 25 2.53 1.24 -8.27
N ALA A 26 2.59 2.40 -7.62
CA ALA A 26 2.78 2.49 -6.16
C ALA A 26 1.63 1.84 -5.40
N LYS A 27 0.37 2.01 -5.84
CA LYS A 27 -0.80 1.34 -5.27
C LYS A 27 -0.73 -0.18 -5.40
N LYS A 28 -0.29 -0.69 -6.55
CA LYS A 28 -0.08 -2.14 -6.74
C LYS A 28 1.01 -2.68 -5.82
N VAL A 29 2.16 -1.99 -5.73
CA VAL A 29 3.26 -2.38 -4.82
C VAL A 29 2.79 -2.37 -3.37
N ALA A 30 2.06 -1.32 -2.97
CA ALA A 30 1.50 -1.22 -1.62
C ALA A 30 0.53 -2.36 -1.32
N ALA A 31 -0.39 -2.68 -2.24
CA ALA A 31 -1.33 -3.80 -2.06
C ALA A 31 -0.60 -5.15 -1.90
N GLU A 32 0.40 -5.44 -2.74
CA GLU A 32 1.19 -6.67 -2.62
C GLU A 32 1.96 -6.75 -1.30
N GLN A 33 2.50 -5.63 -0.80
CA GLN A 33 3.14 -5.58 0.51
C GLN A 33 2.13 -5.80 1.65
N LEU A 34 0.93 -5.24 1.54
CA LEU A 34 -0.13 -5.40 2.54
C LEU A 34 -0.63 -6.85 2.60
N LYS A 35 -0.73 -7.56 1.47
CA LYS A 35 -1.09 -8.99 1.45
C LYS A 35 -0.14 -9.86 2.29
N GLY A 36 1.12 -9.46 2.40
CA GLY A 36 2.11 -10.14 3.25
C GLY A 36 1.91 -9.91 4.76
N LEU A 37 1.02 -9.00 5.17
CA LEU A 37 0.76 -8.69 6.57
C LEU A 37 -0.48 -9.47 7.06
N PRO A 38 -0.41 -10.16 8.22
CA PRO A 38 -1.54 -10.95 8.75
C PRO A 38 -2.85 -10.17 8.92
N ALA A 39 -2.76 -8.87 9.19
CA ALA A 39 -3.92 -7.99 9.35
C ALA A 39 -4.69 -7.76 8.04
N TRP A 40 -4.04 -7.91 6.88
CA TRP A 40 -4.58 -7.53 5.56
C TRP A 40 -4.50 -8.65 4.53
N GLN A 41 -4.05 -9.84 4.90
CA GLN A 41 -3.90 -11.00 4.01
C GLN A 41 -5.20 -11.43 3.31
N ASN A 42 -6.37 -11.07 3.86
CA ASN A 42 -7.69 -11.43 3.36
C ASN A 42 -8.46 -10.23 2.77
N GLN A 43 -7.78 -9.11 2.52
CA GLN A 43 -8.36 -7.95 1.84
C GLN A 43 -8.15 -8.04 0.32
#